data_AF-M2XNS9-F1
#
_entry.id   AF-M2XNS9-F1
#
_cell.length_a   1.000
_cell.length_b   1.000
_cell.length_c   1.000
_cell.angle_alpha   90.00
_cell.angle_beta   90.00
_cell.angle_gamma   90.00
#
_symmetry.space_group_name_H-M   'P 1'
#
loop_
_entity.id
_entity.type
_entity.pdbx_description
1 polymer ?
#
loop_
_entity_poly.entity_id
_entity_poly.type
_entity_poly.pdbx_seq_one_letter_code
_entity_poly.pdbx_strand_id
1 'polypeptide(L)'
;MRKRKVKHTDVAAYVLGVLDQAEAYAFEKHLKGCVRCGRQAAELTPVEDALAKADLRYLSPVATRRCDRLSMITANLVVVFLACVVAALMSSQRSSRRTSSDADISTRAPLDDQRLLPLPLTFK
;
A
#
# COMPACT_ATOMS: atom_id res chain seq x y z
N MET A 1 -15.93 -7.11 -2.46
CA MET A 1 -16.55 -7.04 -1.11
C MET A 1 -16.90 -8.47 -0.68
N ARG A 2 -16.55 -8.89 0.55
CA ARG A 2 -16.82 -10.26 1.02
C ARG A 2 -18.22 -10.28 1.64
N LYS A 3 -19.13 -11.13 1.14
CA LYS A 3 -20.46 -11.34 1.77
C LYS A 3 -20.30 -12.11 3.08
N ARG A 4 -20.66 -11.50 4.21
CA ARG A 4 -20.74 -12.18 5.51
C ARG A 4 -22.09 -12.89 5.65
N LYS A 5 -22.11 -14.03 6.36
CA LYS A 5 -23.35 -14.76 6.69
C LYS A 5 -24.02 -14.09 7.90
N VAL A 6 -25.32 -13.83 7.80
CA VAL A 6 -26.15 -13.22 8.85
C VAL A 6 -26.18 -14.08 10.11
N LYS A 7 -25.88 -13.48 11.27
CA LYS A 7 -25.96 -14.08 12.60
C LYS A 7 -26.84 -13.26 13.53
N HIS A 8 -27.42 -13.89 14.55
CA HIS A 8 -28.16 -13.17 15.60
C HIS A 8 -27.30 -12.13 16.35
N THR A 9 -25.99 -12.34 16.44
CA THR A 9 -25.04 -11.38 17.02
C THR A 9 -24.90 -10.10 16.23
N ASP A 10 -25.33 -10.09 14.96
CA ASP A 10 -25.24 -8.92 14.09
C ASP A 10 -26.38 -7.90 14.38
N VAL A 11 -27.31 -8.21 15.30
CA VAL A 11 -28.42 -7.30 15.66
C VAL A 11 -27.93 -5.95 16.18
N ALA A 12 -26.90 -5.94 17.03
CA ALA A 12 -26.33 -4.68 17.52
C ALA A 12 -25.61 -3.92 16.40
N ALA A 13 -24.96 -4.64 15.48
CA ALA A 13 -24.32 -4.02 14.33
C ALA A 13 -25.35 -3.41 13.35
N TYR A 14 -26.50 -4.06 13.20
CA TYR A 14 -27.63 -3.54 12.43
C TYR A 14 -28.20 -2.26 13.04
N VAL A 15 -28.52 -2.29 14.33
CA VAL A 15 -29.06 -1.14 15.08
C VAL A 15 -28.08 0.04 15.02
N LEU A 16 -26.79 -0.18 15.30
CA LEU A 16 -25.76 0.86 15.22
C LEU A 16 -25.41 1.30 13.79
N GLY A 17 -25.99 0.70 12.75
CA GLY A 17 -25.77 1.08 11.35
C GLY A 17 -24.35 0.81 10.84
N VAL A 18 -23.60 -0.13 11.43
CA VAL A 18 -22.20 -0.43 11.04
C VAL A 18 -22.09 -1.55 9.99
N LEU A 19 -23.19 -2.21 9.66
CA LEU A 19 -23.25 -3.18 8.57
C LEU A 19 -23.14 -2.48 7.21
N ASP A 20 -22.49 -3.12 6.24
CA ASP A 20 -22.55 -2.63 4.87
C ASP A 20 -23.95 -2.82 4.26
N GLN A 21 -24.23 -2.19 3.13
CA GLN A 21 -25.55 -2.22 2.50
C GLN A 21 -26.03 -3.64 2.18
N ALA A 22 -25.14 -4.54 1.74
CA ALA A 22 -25.49 -5.90 1.40
C ALA A 22 -25.75 -6.75 2.66
N GLU A 23 -24.97 -6.53 3.71
CA GLU A 23 -25.15 -7.13 5.02
C GLU A 23 -26.45 -6.67 5.70
N ALA A 24 -26.75 -5.37 5.65
CA ALA A 24 -27.98 -4.78 6.19
C ALA A 24 -29.24 -5.36 5.51
N TYR A 25 -29.26 -5.40 4.17
CA TYR A 25 -30.37 -6.00 3.42
C TYR A 25 -30.57 -7.49 3.77
N ALA A 26 -29.47 -8.24 3.90
CA ALA A 26 -29.54 -9.64 4.31
C ALA A 26 -30.09 -9.77 5.74
N PHE A 27 -29.71 -8.88 6.65
CA PHE A 27 -30.22 -8.84 8.02
C PHE A 27 -31.70 -8.46 8.10
N GLU A 28 -32.16 -7.50 7.30
CA GLU A 28 -33.58 -7.14 7.18
C GLU A 28 -34.45 -8.30 6.72
N LYS A 29 -33.95 -9.09 5.76
CA LYS A 29 -34.63 -10.33 5.35
C LYS A 29 -34.75 -11.32 6.51
N HIS A 30 -33.71 -11.46 7.34
CA HIS A 30 -33.73 -12.28 8.55
C HIS A 30 -34.69 -11.73 9.61
N LEU A 31 -34.73 -10.41 9.81
CA LEU A 31 -35.62 -9.74 10.77
C LEU A 31 -37.09 -10.03 10.50
N LYS A 32 -37.50 -10.04 9.23
CA LYS A 32 -38.89 -10.38 8.83
C LYS A 32 -39.33 -11.77 9.29
N GLY A 33 -38.39 -12.71 9.48
CA GLY A 33 -38.67 -14.08 9.91
C GLY A 33 -38.27 -14.42 11.34
N CYS A 34 -37.71 -13.48 12.10
CA CYS A 34 -37.12 -13.77 13.41
C CYS A 34 -37.57 -12.79 14.49
N VAL A 35 -38.61 -13.17 15.24
CA VAL A 35 -39.15 -12.39 16.37
C VAL A 35 -38.09 -12.08 17.43
N ARG A 36 -37.16 -13.01 17.70
CA ARG A 36 -36.07 -12.79 18.66
C ARG A 36 -35.19 -11.61 18.26
N CYS A 37 -34.82 -11.50 16.98
CA CYS A 37 -34.02 -10.37 16.51
C CYS A 37 -34.83 -9.08 16.50
N GLY A 38 -36.12 -9.12 16.16
CA GLY A 38 -37.01 -7.95 16.27
C GLY A 38 -37.08 -7.41 17.71
N ARG A 39 -37.26 -8.30 18.70
CA ARG A 39 -37.26 -7.91 20.11
C ARG A 39 -35.92 -7.34 20.55
N GLN A 40 -34.81 -8.01 20.21
CA GLN A 40 -33.47 -7.52 20.55
C GLN A 40 -33.14 -6.18 19.88
N ALA A 41 -33.59 -5.95 18.65
CA ALA A 41 -33.42 -4.66 17.99
C ALA A 41 -34.15 -3.55 18.76
N ALA A 42 -35.42 -3.78 19.15
CA ALA A 42 -36.18 -2.83 19.96
C ALA A 42 -35.57 -2.58 21.35
N GLU A 43 -34.99 -3.61 21.98
CA GLU A 43 -34.26 -3.48 23.25
C GLU A 43 -32.99 -2.62 23.12
N LEU A 44 -32.37 -2.60 21.94
CA LEU A 44 -31.14 -1.85 21.67
C LEU A 44 -31.38 -0.44 21.14
N THR A 45 -32.55 -0.12 20.59
CA THR A 45 -32.90 1.23 20.12
C THR A 45 -32.64 2.32 21.18
N PRO A 46 -33.06 2.18 22.46
CA PRO A 46 -32.73 3.18 23.48
C PRO A 46 -31.22 3.34 23.72
N VAL A 47 -30.43 2.27 23.51
CA VAL A 47 -28.97 2.30 23.66
C VAL A 47 -28.34 3.07 22.50
N GLU A 48 -28.84 2.88 21.28
CA GLU A 48 -28.42 3.63 20.09
C GLU A 48 -28.65 5.13 20.27
N ASP A 49 -29.83 5.51 20.78
CA ASP A 49 -30.21 6.89 21.08
C ASP A 49 -29.35 7.51 22.18
N ALA A 50 -29.06 6.74 23.24
CA ALA A 50 -28.20 7.17 24.31
C ALA A 50 -26.77 7.41 23.81
N LEU A 51 -26.26 6.52 22.95
CA LEU A 51 -24.92 6.63 22.39
C LEU A 51 -24.80 7.83 21.43
N ALA A 52 -25.84 8.11 20.64
CA ALA A 52 -25.89 9.28 19.76
C ALA A 52 -25.84 10.62 20.53
N LYS A 53 -26.29 10.63 21.80
CA LYS A 53 -26.30 11.82 22.68
C LYS A 53 -25.12 11.85 23.65
N ALA A 54 -24.33 10.78 23.72
CA ALA A 54 -23.27 10.66 24.71
C ALA A 54 -22.11 11.62 24.40
N ASP A 55 -21.54 12.22 25.44
CA ASP A 55 -20.26 12.93 25.33
C ASP A 55 -19.12 11.90 25.22
N LEU A 56 -18.68 11.67 23.99
CA LEU A 56 -17.65 10.67 23.66
C LEU A 56 -16.23 11.13 24.03
N ARG A 57 -16.05 12.23 24.77
CA ARG A 57 -14.74 12.63 25.32
C ARG A 57 -14.11 11.54 26.19
N TYR A 58 -14.91 10.68 26.83
CA TYR A 58 -14.41 9.50 27.56
C TYR A 58 -13.92 8.37 26.65
N LEU A 59 -14.43 8.31 25.41
CA LEU A 59 -13.90 7.42 24.37
C LEU A 59 -12.70 8.03 23.65
N SER A 60 -12.10 9.12 24.20
CA SER A 60 -10.87 9.69 23.68
C SER A 60 -9.96 8.53 23.33
N PRO A 61 -9.67 8.32 22.03
CA PRO A 61 -8.88 7.19 21.65
C PRO A 61 -7.58 7.35 22.42
N VAL A 62 -7.24 6.40 23.30
CA VAL A 62 -5.83 6.10 23.50
C VAL A 62 -5.34 5.94 22.08
N ALA A 63 -4.60 6.94 21.62
CA ALA A 63 -4.10 7.01 20.28
C ALA A 63 -3.45 5.66 20.03
N THR A 64 -4.11 4.81 19.23
CA THR A 64 -3.37 3.78 18.55
C THR A 64 -2.34 4.60 17.78
N ARG A 65 -1.08 4.54 18.22
CA ARG A 65 0.08 4.98 17.46
C ARG A 65 0.11 4.15 16.18
N ARG A 66 -0.79 4.47 15.26
CA ARG A 66 -0.72 4.21 13.84
C ARG A 66 -0.55 5.55 13.16
N CYS A 67 0.48 6.27 13.61
CA CYS A 67 1.09 7.36 12.86
C CYS A 67 2.62 7.28 12.93
N ASP A 68 3.19 6.07 13.07
CA ASP A 68 4.65 5.85 12.88
C ASP A 68 4.98 5.35 11.46
N ARG A 69 4.00 4.80 10.75
CA ARG A 69 4.25 4.20 9.41
C ARG A 69 4.47 5.21 8.29
N LEU A 70 3.97 6.44 8.44
CA LEU A 70 4.24 7.52 7.49
C LEU A 70 5.55 8.24 7.80
N SER A 71 5.96 8.31 9.08
CA SER A 71 7.27 8.84 9.48
C SER A 71 8.43 7.93 9.04
N MET A 72 8.25 6.60 9.13
CA MET A 72 9.25 5.65 8.63
C MET A 72 9.51 5.76 7.12
N ILE A 73 8.51 6.10 6.30
CA ILE A 73 8.70 6.25 4.85
C ILE A 73 9.59 7.46 4.54
N THR A 74 9.35 8.60 5.18
CA THR A 74 10.15 9.82 4.94
C THR A 74 11.57 9.69 5.48
N ALA A 75 11.75 9.08 6.65
CA ALA A 75 13.08 8.82 7.22
C ALA A 75 13.94 7.91 6.31
N ASN A 76 13.32 6.87 5.73
CA ASN A 76 14.01 5.96 4.80
C ASN A 76 14.45 6.66 3.51
N LEU A 77 13.65 7.58 2.97
CA LEU A 77 14.02 8.31 1.75
C LEU A 77 15.24 9.21 1.96
N VAL A 78 15.32 9.91 3.09
CA VAL A 78 16.49 10.77 3.41
C VAL A 78 17.75 9.91 3.58
N VAL A 79 17.66 8.78 4.29
CA VAL A 79 18.80 7.86 4.48
C VAL A 79 19.26 7.28 3.13
N VAL A 80 18.34 6.82 2.28
CA VAL A 80 18.67 6.30 0.94
C VAL A 80 19.30 7.40 0.07
N PHE A 81 18.74 8.61 0.08
CA PHE A 81 19.27 9.72 -0.69
C PHE A 81 20.70 10.08 -0.26
N LEU A 82 20.95 10.22 1.05
CA LEU A 82 22.29 10.48 1.60
C LEU A 82 23.28 9.37 1.24
N ALA A 83 22.86 8.10 1.34
CA ALA A 83 23.70 6.96 0.94
C ALA A 83 24.08 7.00 -0.54
N CYS A 84 23.13 7.31 -1.43
CA CYS A 84 23.39 7.47 -2.87
C CYS A 84 24.36 8.63 -3.16
N VAL A 85 24.20 9.77 -2.49
CA VAL A 85 25.12 10.92 -2.65
C VAL A 85 26.54 10.56 -2.20
N VAL A 86 26.69 9.91 -1.04
CA VAL A 86 28.00 9.46 -0.55
C VAL A 86 28.63 8.45 -1.52
N ALA A 87 27.86 7.49 -2.02
CA ALA A 87 28.33 6.51 -3.00
C ALA A 87 28.78 7.19 -4.31
N ALA A 88 28.03 8.18 -4.80
CA ALA A 88 28.39 8.96 -5.99
C ALA A 88 29.69 9.75 -5.78
N LEU A 89 29.84 10.44 -4.64
CA LEU A 89 31.05 11.18 -4.30
C LEU A 89 32.28 10.27 -4.17
N MET A 90 32.12 9.10 -3.54
CA MET A 90 33.20 8.11 -3.44
C MET A 90 33.57 7.51 -4.81
N SER A 91 32.59 7.31 -5.69
CA SER A 91 32.81 6.85 -7.07
C SER A 91 33.54 7.92 -7.90
N SER A 92 33.20 9.19 -7.69
CA SER A 92 33.88 10.33 -8.32
C SER A 92 35.32 10.46 -7.83
N GLN A 93 35.58 10.24 -6.53
CA GLN A 93 36.95 10.20 -6.01
C GLN A 93 37.74 8.97 -6.51
N ARG A 94 37.08 7.81 -6.68
CA ARG A 94 37.71 6.62 -7.26
C ARG A 94 38.03 6.79 -8.75
N SER A 95 37.20 7.53 -9.48
CA SER A 95 37.47 7.92 -10.87
C SER A 95 38.62 8.91 -10.95
N SER A 96 38.62 9.95 -10.09
CA SER A 96 39.69 10.96 -10.08
C SER A 96 41.05 10.40 -9.63
N ARG A 97 41.09 9.33 -8.82
CA ARG A 97 42.34 8.61 -8.50
C ARG A 97 42.84 7.70 -9.63
N ARG A 98 42.02 7.39 -10.63
CA ARG A 98 42.41 6.53 -11.78
C ARG A 98 42.84 7.28 -13.03
N THR A 99 42.59 8.59 -13.14
CA THR A 99 42.96 9.38 -14.33
C THR A 99 44.32 10.07 -14.21
N SER A 100 45.13 9.69 -13.22
CA SER A 100 46.56 10.06 -13.12
C SER A 100 47.48 9.02 -13.76
N SER A 101 47.00 8.24 -14.73
CA SER A 101 47.80 7.28 -15.47
C SER A 101 47.43 7.32 -16.96
N ASP A 102 48.35 7.91 -17.73
CA ASP A 102 48.76 7.59 -19.10
C ASP A 102 47.90 7.94 -20.34
N ALA A 103 48.48 8.90 -21.08
CA ALA A 103 48.93 8.83 -22.47
C ALA A 103 47.90 8.82 -23.62
N ASP A 104 47.88 9.96 -24.32
CA ASP A 104 48.13 10.11 -25.77
C ASP A 104 47.69 8.97 -26.70
N ILE A 105 46.73 9.24 -27.59
CA ILE A 105 46.74 8.77 -28.99
C ILE A 105 45.81 9.68 -29.81
N SER A 106 46.44 10.36 -30.76
CA SER A 106 45.83 11.28 -31.72
C SER A 106 45.37 10.54 -32.98
N THR A 107 44.09 10.67 -33.29
CA THR A 107 43.43 10.92 -34.60
C THR A 107 44.07 10.51 -35.95
N ARG A 108 43.19 9.97 -36.83
CA ARG A 108 43.18 9.84 -38.32
C ARG A 108 43.88 8.60 -38.92
N ALA A 109 43.40 7.93 -39.97
CA ALA A 109 42.40 8.19 -41.03
C ALA A 109 41.96 6.84 -41.68
N PRO A 110 40.93 6.80 -42.55
CA PRO A 110 40.31 5.57 -43.08
C PRO A 110 40.76 5.22 -44.51
N LEU A 111 40.62 3.95 -44.90
CA LEU A 111 40.56 3.54 -46.30
C LEU A 111 39.67 2.29 -46.48
N ASP A 112 38.75 2.43 -47.43
CA ASP A 112 37.98 1.40 -48.13
C ASP A 112 38.82 0.17 -48.51
N ASP A 113 38.25 -1.03 -48.47
CA ASP A 113 37.88 -1.72 -49.71
C ASP A 113 37.19 -3.09 -49.47
N GLN A 114 36.19 -3.33 -50.33
CA GLN A 114 35.83 -4.62 -50.94
C GLN A 114 35.44 -5.82 -50.05
N ARG A 115 34.14 -6.15 -50.03
CA ARG A 115 33.44 -7.06 -50.97
C ARG A 115 33.62 -8.54 -50.62
N LEU A 116 32.52 -9.18 -50.22
CA LEU A 116 31.87 -10.32 -50.90
C LEU A 116 30.91 -11.04 -49.94
N LEU A 117 29.62 -11.02 -50.27
CA LEU A 117 28.65 -12.06 -49.90
C LEU A 117 28.94 -13.31 -50.78
N PRO A 118 28.60 -14.56 -50.40
CA PRO A 118 27.27 -14.95 -49.92
C PRO A 118 27.20 -16.04 -48.81
N LEU A 119 25.98 -16.21 -48.27
CA LEU A 119 25.46 -17.35 -47.48
C LEU A 119 25.60 -18.70 -48.25
N PRO A 120 25.26 -19.92 -47.74
CA PRO A 120 24.58 -20.30 -46.49
C PRO A 120 25.11 -21.57 -45.74
N LEU A 121 24.53 -21.79 -44.55
CA LEU A 121 24.13 -23.08 -43.91
C LEU A 121 24.85 -24.39 -44.29
N THR A 122 25.43 -25.08 -43.30
CA THR A 122 25.11 -26.51 -43.04
C THR A 122 25.18 -26.85 -41.55
N PHE A 123 24.13 -27.54 -41.11
CA PHE A 123 24.07 -28.34 -39.88
C PHE A 123 24.98 -29.57 -40.02
N LYS A 124 25.61 -29.96 -38.90
CA LYS A 124 26.18 -31.27 -38.51
C LYS A 124 26.70 -32.21 -39.60
#